data_AF-A0A919BPZ6-F1
#
_entry.id   AF-A0A919BPZ6-F1
#
_cell.length_a   1.000
_cell.length_b   1.000
_cell.length_c   1.000
_cell.angle_alpha   90.00
_cell.angle_beta   90.00
_cell.angle_gamma   90.00
#
_symmetry.space_group_name_H-M   'P 1'
#
loop_
_entity.id
_entity.type
_entity.pdbx_description
1 polymer ?
#
loop_
_entity_poly.entity_id
_entity_poly.type
_entity_poly.pdbx_seq_one_letter_code
_entity_poly.pdbx_strand_id
1 'polypeptide(L)'
;MSNSYTLHISGAPPEWFDKLYELATQLPTHTLTTGDAPTVEAASALYDRVTPDAKHLLRLAVQGNGRALGADFREQRGEGRLNGATTSLARATRTLTSQGNWPSSIPAVLTSTKAGPEGWRKTHAFHMPAALVPVFRTAIHQHDKGGAGAQSIVGHLADVYMKAGHAPQDATEYAQEFLELHADDLAAWLAHRAASST
;
A
#
# COMPACT_ATOMS: atom_id res chain seq x y z
N MET A 1 25.45 -2.40 -21.42
CA MET A 1 24.12 -1.77 -21.62
C MET A 1 23.11 -2.91 -21.61
N SER A 2 22.29 -3.02 -20.57
CA SER A 2 21.29 -4.10 -20.47
C SER A 2 19.95 -3.57 -20.92
N ASN A 3 19.42 -4.08 -22.03
CA ASN A 3 18.07 -3.76 -22.48
C ASN A 3 17.07 -4.57 -21.64
N SER A 4 16.17 -3.88 -20.96
CA SER A 4 15.04 -4.51 -20.26
C SER A 4 13.79 -4.35 -21.11
N TYR A 5 13.05 -5.44 -21.30
CA TYR A 5 11.79 -5.46 -22.02
C TYR A 5 10.70 -5.96 -21.08
N THR A 6 9.59 -5.23 -21.00
CA THR A 6 8.41 -5.62 -20.23
C THR A 6 7.33 -6.08 -21.19
N LEU A 7 6.82 -7.30 -20.99
CA LEU A 7 5.70 -7.85 -21.73
C LEU A 7 4.44 -7.81 -20.88
N HIS A 8 3.37 -7.25 -21.44
CA HIS A 8 2.04 -7.24 -20.82
C HIS A 8 1.13 -8.15 -21.65
N ILE A 9 0.57 -9.19 -21.03
CA ILE A 9 -0.28 -10.18 -21.70
C ILE A 9 -1.68 -10.10 -21.09
N SER A 10 -2.69 -9.98 -21.95
CA SER A 10 -4.10 -9.94 -21.56
C SER A 10 -4.91 -10.92 -22.40
N GLY A 11 -5.80 -11.71 -21.77
CA GLY A 11 -6.67 -12.67 -22.47
C GLY A 11 -6.00 -13.99 -22.87
N ALA A 12 -4.88 -14.35 -22.22
CA ALA A 12 -4.21 -15.60 -22.51
C ALA A 12 -5.04 -16.80 -22.03
N PRO A 13 -5.23 -17.84 -22.87
CA PRO A 13 -5.87 -19.08 -22.45
C PRO A 13 -5.02 -19.79 -21.38
N PRO A 14 -5.60 -20.61 -20.48
CA PRO A 14 -4.89 -21.21 -19.35
C PRO A 14 -3.61 -21.97 -19.74
N GLU A 15 -3.67 -22.72 -20.84
CA GLU A 15 -2.57 -23.48 -21.45
C GLU A 15 -1.38 -22.62 -21.95
N TRP A 16 -1.58 -21.31 -22.07
CA TRP A 16 -0.52 -20.37 -22.47
C TRP A 16 0.49 -20.16 -21.34
N PHE A 17 0.02 -20.14 -20.09
CA PHE A 17 0.92 -20.01 -18.94
C PHE A 17 1.81 -21.26 -18.79
N ASP A 18 1.25 -22.45 -19.01
CA ASP A 18 2.02 -23.70 -18.95
C ASP A 18 3.13 -23.72 -20.00
N LYS A 19 2.83 -23.30 -21.24
CA LYS A 19 3.83 -23.17 -22.31
C LYS A 19 4.86 -22.08 -22.02
N LEU A 20 4.46 -20.97 -21.40
CA LEU A 20 5.37 -19.91 -20.98
C LEU A 20 6.33 -20.44 -19.90
N TYR A 21 5.81 -21.16 -18.90
CA TYR A 21 6.61 -21.80 -17.86
C TYR A 21 7.58 -22.83 -18.44
N GLU A 22 7.11 -23.67 -19.36
CA GLU A 22 7.96 -24.64 -20.05
C GLU A 22 9.10 -23.96 -20.82
N LEU A 23 8.79 -22.90 -21.58
CA LEU A 23 9.81 -22.09 -22.26
C LEU A 23 10.76 -21.37 -21.29
N ALA A 24 10.24 -20.88 -20.16
CA ALA A 24 11.04 -20.24 -19.12
C ALA A 24 12.03 -21.22 -18.47
N THR A 25 11.66 -22.50 -18.31
CA THR A 25 12.56 -23.54 -17.80
C THR A 25 13.64 -23.98 -18.78
N GLN A 26 13.46 -23.68 -20.08
CA GLN A 26 14.46 -23.94 -21.13
C GLN A 26 15.47 -22.78 -21.28
N LEU A 27 15.21 -21.63 -20.65
CA LEU A 27 16.18 -20.54 -20.59
C LEU A 27 17.29 -20.90 -19.59
N PRO A 28 18.56 -20.54 -19.85
CA PRO A 28 19.64 -20.74 -18.89
C PRO A 28 19.25 -20.14 -17.54
N THR A 29 19.55 -20.83 -16.44
CA THR A 29 19.19 -20.46 -15.05
C THR A 29 19.70 -19.07 -14.61
N HIS A 30 20.48 -18.40 -15.46
CA HIS A 30 21.02 -17.06 -15.27
C HIS A 30 20.21 -15.96 -15.98
N THR A 31 19.12 -16.30 -16.67
CA THR A 31 18.36 -15.37 -17.52
C THR A 31 17.02 -14.93 -16.89
N LEU A 32 16.59 -15.57 -15.81
CA LEU A 32 15.37 -15.23 -15.08
C LEU A 32 15.72 -14.79 -13.66
N THR A 33 16.12 -13.53 -13.52
CA THR A 33 16.12 -12.88 -12.21
C THR A 33 14.69 -12.42 -11.94
N THR A 34 14.04 -12.93 -10.89
CA THR A 34 12.84 -12.30 -10.31
C THR A 34 13.24 -10.86 -10.00
N GLY A 35 12.86 -9.93 -10.89
CA GLY A 35 13.40 -8.57 -10.87
C GLY A 35 13.15 -7.90 -9.52
N ASP A 36 14.02 -6.94 -9.17
CA ASP A 36 13.98 -6.05 -8.01
C ASP A 36 12.70 -5.15 -7.96
N ALA A 37 11.53 -5.71 -8.25
CA ALA A 37 10.25 -5.05 -8.18
C ALA A 37 9.75 -5.15 -6.72
N PRO A 38 9.39 -4.02 -6.09
CA PRO A 38 8.86 -4.04 -4.74
C PRO A 38 7.48 -4.68 -4.75
N THR A 39 7.25 -5.55 -3.78
CA THR A 39 5.99 -6.29 -3.65
C THR A 39 4.91 -5.45 -2.96
N VAL A 40 3.66 -5.92 -3.02
CA VAL A 40 2.54 -5.26 -2.33
C VAL A 40 2.77 -5.29 -0.82
N GLU A 41 3.32 -6.39 -0.29
CA GLU A 41 3.63 -6.56 1.13
C GLU A 41 4.68 -5.55 1.59
N ALA A 42 5.74 -5.34 0.78
CA ALA A 42 6.76 -4.34 1.05
C ALA A 42 6.17 -2.91 1.07
N ALA A 43 5.26 -2.61 0.13
CA ALA A 43 4.57 -1.32 0.08
C ALA A 43 3.60 -1.12 1.25
N SER A 44 2.85 -2.14 1.66
CA SER A 44 2.00 -2.12 2.86
C SER A 44 2.83 -1.88 4.11
N ALA A 45 3.93 -2.62 4.26
CA ALA A 45 4.85 -2.49 5.39
C ALA A 45 5.52 -1.10 5.45
N LEU A 46 5.73 -0.45 4.31
CA LEU A 46 6.18 0.95 4.24
C LEU A 46 5.05 1.90 4.64
N TYR A 47 3.87 1.69 4.09
CA TYR A 47 2.69 2.51 4.35
C TYR A 47 2.34 2.55 5.84
N ASP A 48 2.43 1.43 6.54
CA ASP A 48 2.12 1.33 7.98
C ASP A 48 3.11 2.07 8.88
N ARG A 49 4.38 2.21 8.43
CA ARG A 49 5.45 2.83 9.23
C ARG A 49 5.53 4.34 9.11
N VAL A 50 4.81 4.94 8.16
CA VAL A 50 4.95 6.37 7.87
C VAL A 50 3.85 7.20 8.54
N THR A 51 4.13 8.50 8.72
CA THR A 51 3.19 9.42 9.36
C THR A 51 1.89 9.60 8.54
N PRO A 52 0.79 10.07 9.15
CA PRO A 52 -0.44 10.37 8.40
C PRO A 52 -0.24 11.34 7.23
N ASP A 53 0.67 12.30 7.39
CA ASP A 53 1.05 13.24 6.32
C ASP A 53 1.77 12.53 5.17
N ALA A 54 2.68 11.60 5.46
CA ALA A 54 3.32 10.77 4.44
C ALA A 54 2.33 9.82 3.74
N LYS A 55 1.40 9.21 4.48
CA LYS A 55 0.29 8.42 3.92
C LYS A 55 -0.54 9.25 2.94
N HIS A 56 -0.84 10.50 3.29
CA HIS A 56 -1.58 11.42 2.44
C HIS A 56 -0.80 11.77 1.16
N LEU A 57 0.49 12.07 1.27
CA LEU A 57 1.33 12.36 0.11
C LEU A 57 1.42 11.18 -0.87
N LEU A 58 1.51 9.94 -0.34
CA LEU A 58 1.46 8.72 -1.16
C LEU A 58 0.11 8.57 -1.87
N ARG A 59 -1.01 8.86 -1.20
CA ARG A 59 -2.35 8.83 -1.82
C ARG A 59 -2.46 9.82 -2.97
N LEU A 60 -2.02 11.07 -2.78
CA LEU A 60 -1.99 12.06 -3.87
C LEU A 60 -1.18 11.56 -5.07
N ALA A 61 -0.02 10.93 -4.81
CA ALA A 61 0.81 10.39 -5.89
C ALA A 61 0.11 9.23 -6.62
N VAL A 62 -0.53 8.31 -5.90
CA VAL A 62 -1.25 7.18 -6.51
C VAL A 62 -2.47 7.64 -7.32
N GLN A 63 -3.21 8.62 -6.81
CA GLN A 63 -4.37 9.22 -7.49
C GLN A 63 -3.95 9.98 -8.75
N GLY A 64 -2.85 10.72 -8.68
CA GLY A 64 -2.24 11.40 -9.84
C GLY A 64 -1.39 10.49 -10.72
N ASN A 65 -1.61 9.17 -10.69
CA ASN A 65 -0.89 8.15 -11.50
C ASN A 65 0.64 8.31 -11.47
N GLY A 66 1.17 8.53 -10.28
CA GLY A 66 2.59 8.70 -10.01
C GLY A 66 3.02 10.15 -9.82
N ARG A 67 2.11 11.12 -9.85
CA ARG A 67 2.41 12.54 -9.64
C ARG A 67 1.61 13.11 -8.48
N ALA A 68 2.28 13.75 -7.53
CA ALA A 68 1.65 14.53 -6.47
C ALA A 68 2.10 15.99 -6.56
N LEU A 69 1.18 16.95 -6.62
CA LEU A 69 1.56 18.36 -6.59
C LEU A 69 1.82 18.79 -5.15
N GLY A 70 2.89 19.56 -4.95
CA GLY A 70 3.21 20.14 -3.66
C GLY A 70 2.17 21.18 -3.23
N ALA A 71 1.55 21.89 -4.18
CA ALA A 71 0.48 22.84 -3.92
C ALA A 71 -0.73 22.14 -3.28
N ASP A 72 -1.25 21.08 -3.91
CA ASP A 72 -2.40 20.30 -3.41
C ASP A 72 -2.14 19.76 -1.99
N PHE A 73 -0.93 19.25 -1.74
CA PHE A 73 -0.55 18.80 -0.39
C PHE A 73 -0.60 19.94 0.64
N ARG A 74 -0.07 21.11 0.29
CA ARG A 74 -0.02 22.27 1.21
C ARG A 74 -1.40 22.87 1.44
N GLU A 75 -2.26 22.88 0.43
CA GLU A 75 -3.66 23.29 0.56
C GLU A 75 -4.39 22.39 1.56
N GLN A 76 -4.18 21.07 1.49
CA GLN A 76 -4.92 20.10 2.31
C GLN A 76 -4.31 19.87 3.71
N ARG A 77 -3.00 20.05 3.87
CA ARG A 77 -2.29 19.74 5.13
C ARG A 77 -1.61 20.95 5.77
N GLY A 78 -1.29 21.99 5.02
CA GLY A 78 -0.58 23.19 5.48
C GLY A 78 0.89 23.26 5.02
N GLU A 79 1.38 24.49 4.88
CA GLU A 79 2.68 24.84 4.26
C GLU A 79 3.89 24.13 4.89
N GLY A 80 3.93 24.01 6.22
CA GLY A 80 5.09 23.52 6.98
C GLY A 80 5.20 22.00 7.11
N ARG A 81 4.21 21.23 6.65
CA ARG A 81 4.11 19.79 6.97
C ARG A 81 4.79 18.88 5.95
N LEU A 82 5.09 19.41 4.77
CA LEU A 82 5.62 18.61 3.67
C LEU A 82 7.00 18.00 3.99
N ASN A 83 7.85 18.73 4.72
CA ASN A 83 9.16 18.24 5.16
C ASN A 83 9.04 17.04 6.11
N GLY A 84 8.04 17.04 6.98
CA GLY A 84 7.76 15.91 7.88
C GLY A 84 7.33 14.66 7.12
N ALA A 85 6.47 14.82 6.11
CA ALA A 85 6.02 13.74 5.24
C ALA A 85 7.20 13.10 4.47
N THR A 86 8.03 13.91 3.81
CA THR A 86 9.16 13.42 3.02
C THR A 86 10.24 12.77 3.89
N THR A 87 10.53 13.33 5.06
CA THR A 87 11.49 12.74 6.02
C THR A 87 11.00 11.41 6.55
N SER A 88 9.70 11.29 6.86
CA SER A 88 9.10 10.02 7.29
C SER A 88 9.23 8.94 6.23
N LEU A 89 8.95 9.25 4.96
CA LEU A 89 9.10 8.32 3.84
C LEU A 89 10.55 7.88 3.66
N ALA A 90 11.50 8.81 3.68
CA ALA A 90 12.92 8.50 3.52
C ALA A 90 13.42 7.58 4.64
N ARG A 91 13.00 7.83 5.89
CA ARG A 91 13.37 7.00 7.04
C ARG A 91 12.78 5.59 6.93
N ALA A 92 11.49 5.48 6.63
CA ALA A 92 10.83 4.18 6.50
C ALA A 92 11.43 3.35 5.36
N THR A 93 11.70 3.96 4.20
CA THR A 93 12.35 3.31 3.06
C THR A 93 13.73 2.79 3.46
N ARG A 94 14.58 3.63 4.06
CA ARG A 94 15.92 3.22 4.52
C ARG A 94 15.86 2.06 5.52
N THR A 95 14.94 2.11 6.49
CA THR A 95 14.76 1.04 7.46
C THR A 95 14.38 -0.27 6.78
N LEU A 96 13.40 -0.25 5.88
CA LEU A 96 12.98 -1.44 5.16
C LEU A 96 14.07 -2.01 4.25
N THR A 97 14.83 -1.15 3.56
CA THR A 97 15.98 -1.58 2.76
C THR A 97 17.03 -2.25 3.63
N SER A 98 17.34 -1.70 4.81
CA SER A 98 18.30 -2.31 5.74
C SER A 98 17.83 -3.67 6.29
N GLN A 99 16.53 -3.93 6.28
CA GLN A 99 15.93 -5.20 6.70
C GLN A 99 15.77 -6.20 5.55
N GLY A 100 16.16 -5.85 4.33
CA GLY A 100 15.95 -6.69 3.14
C GLY A 100 14.50 -6.72 2.64
N ASN A 101 13.61 -5.91 3.22
CA ASN A 101 12.18 -5.86 2.91
C ASN A 101 11.84 -4.80 1.84
N TRP A 102 12.85 -4.10 1.31
CA TRP A 102 12.68 -3.15 0.23
C TRP A 102 13.87 -3.24 -0.74
N PRO A 103 13.64 -3.26 -2.07
CA PRO A 103 14.72 -3.40 -3.04
C PRO A 103 15.73 -2.25 -2.92
N SER A 104 17.01 -2.57 -2.85
CA SER A 104 18.09 -1.58 -2.77
C SER A 104 18.21 -0.72 -4.04
N SER A 105 17.74 -1.25 -5.18
CA SER A 105 17.67 -0.55 -6.46
C SER A 105 16.66 0.60 -6.49
N ILE A 106 15.75 0.68 -5.49
CA ILE A 106 14.73 1.73 -5.38
C ILE A 106 14.95 2.51 -4.08
N PRO A 107 15.91 3.45 -4.07
CA PRO A 107 16.31 4.15 -2.85
C PRO A 107 15.25 5.15 -2.34
N ALA A 108 14.27 5.53 -3.17
CA ALA A 108 13.21 6.47 -2.80
C ALA A 108 11.88 6.15 -3.50
N VAL A 109 10.79 6.16 -2.72
CA VAL A 109 9.43 5.98 -3.24
C VAL A 109 8.92 7.20 -4.00
N LEU A 110 9.31 8.40 -3.53
CA LEU A 110 8.97 9.68 -4.14
C LEU A 110 10.24 10.50 -4.38
N THR A 111 10.36 11.07 -5.58
CA THR A 111 11.42 12.02 -5.93
C THR A 111 10.83 13.40 -6.11
N SER A 112 11.44 14.40 -5.46
CA SER A 112 11.06 15.80 -5.63
C SER A 112 11.44 16.29 -7.04
N THR A 113 10.51 16.94 -7.72
CA THR A 113 10.82 17.72 -8.92
C THR A 113 11.25 19.13 -8.52
N LYS A 114 12.17 19.71 -9.31
CA LYS A 114 12.73 21.04 -9.04
C LYS A 114 11.65 22.11 -8.90
N ALA A 115 12.06 23.23 -8.31
CA ALA A 115 11.21 24.34 -7.92
C ALA A 115 10.27 24.82 -9.05
N GLY A 116 9.03 25.09 -8.67
CA GLY A 116 7.96 25.52 -9.57
C GLY A 116 7.93 27.04 -9.74
N PRO A 117 6.95 27.56 -10.51
CA PRO A 117 6.82 28.99 -10.77
C PRO A 117 6.55 29.82 -9.50
N GLU A 118 6.05 29.22 -8.42
CA GLU A 118 5.80 29.88 -7.12
C GLU A 118 7.07 30.14 -6.27
N GLY A 119 8.25 29.80 -6.79
CA GLY A 119 9.52 30.23 -6.22
C GLY A 119 10.54 29.10 -6.07
N TRP A 120 11.81 29.47 -6.27
CA TRP A 120 12.99 28.61 -6.26
C TRP A 120 13.20 27.74 -5.00
N ARG A 121 12.46 28.02 -3.91
CA ARG A 121 12.55 27.32 -2.62
C ARG A 121 11.52 26.22 -2.42
N LYS A 122 10.46 26.15 -3.23
CA LYS A 122 9.33 25.24 -2.98
C LYS A 122 9.33 24.09 -3.98
N THR A 123 9.29 22.86 -3.47
CA THR A 123 9.02 21.67 -4.28
C THR A 123 7.70 21.84 -5.02
N HIS A 124 7.74 21.73 -6.34
CA HIS A 124 6.57 21.87 -7.21
C HIS A 124 5.70 20.61 -7.19
N ALA A 125 6.34 19.45 -7.40
CA ALA A 125 5.67 18.16 -7.43
C ALA A 125 6.60 17.05 -6.97
N PHE A 126 6.03 15.91 -6.63
CA PHE A 126 6.71 14.65 -6.38
C PHE A 126 6.35 13.65 -7.47
N HIS A 127 7.31 12.81 -7.81
CA HIS A 127 7.16 11.74 -8.77
C HIS A 127 7.38 10.39 -8.08
N MET A 128 6.43 9.49 -8.24
CA MET A 128 6.53 8.07 -7.91
C MET A 128 6.86 7.31 -9.20
N PRO A 129 7.88 6.44 -9.23
CA PRO A 129 8.14 5.59 -10.38
C PRO A 129 6.88 4.81 -10.80
N ALA A 130 6.60 4.75 -12.10
CA ALA A 130 5.36 4.15 -12.63
C ALA A 130 5.14 2.70 -12.17
N ALA A 131 6.21 1.94 -12.01
CA ALA A 131 6.16 0.57 -11.49
C ALA A 131 5.64 0.47 -10.04
N LEU A 132 5.81 1.52 -9.22
CA LEU A 132 5.33 1.54 -7.83
C LEU A 132 3.85 1.89 -7.70
N VAL A 133 3.30 2.61 -8.68
CA VAL A 133 1.91 3.10 -8.63
C VAL A 133 0.90 1.96 -8.43
N PRO A 134 0.88 0.88 -9.23
CA PRO A 134 -0.07 -0.21 -9.03
C PRO A 134 0.17 -0.95 -7.70
N VAL A 135 1.42 -1.05 -7.25
CA VAL A 135 1.77 -1.72 -5.99
C VAL A 135 1.23 -0.94 -4.78
N PHE A 136 1.49 0.36 -4.71
CA PHE A 136 0.95 1.22 -3.66
C PHE A 136 -0.57 1.37 -3.74
N ARG A 137 -1.15 1.38 -4.94
CA ARG A 137 -2.62 1.40 -5.09
C ARG A 137 -3.25 0.20 -4.40
N THR A 138 -2.71 -1.00 -4.64
CA THR A 138 -3.19 -2.23 -4.01
C THR A 138 -2.95 -2.21 -2.50
N ALA A 139 -1.75 -1.84 -2.05
CA ALA A 139 -1.41 -1.76 -0.62
C ALA A 139 -2.34 -0.80 0.15
N ILE A 140 -2.58 0.41 -0.38
CA ILE A 140 -3.48 1.40 0.23
C ILE A 140 -4.91 0.87 0.27
N HIS A 141 -5.39 0.26 -0.82
CA HIS A 141 -6.72 -0.33 -0.84
C HIS A 141 -6.87 -1.49 0.15
N GLN A 142 -5.85 -2.33 0.32
CA GLN A 142 -5.84 -3.38 1.35
C GLN A 142 -5.85 -2.79 2.76
N HIS A 143 -5.03 -1.76 3.02
CA HIS A 143 -5.01 -1.05 4.30
C HIS A 143 -6.38 -0.42 4.62
N ASP A 144 -7.00 0.25 3.65
CA ASP A 144 -8.30 0.89 3.81
C ASP A 144 -9.42 -0.16 4.01
N LYS A 145 -9.32 -1.33 3.36
CA LYS A 145 -10.22 -2.48 3.60
C LYS A 145 -10.00 -3.15 4.95
N GLY A 146 -8.76 -3.24 5.43
CA GLY A 146 -8.43 -3.76 6.75
C GLY A 146 -8.97 -2.88 7.88
N GLY A 147 -8.87 -1.56 7.72
CA GLY A 147 -9.48 -0.58 8.63
C GLY A 147 -11.01 -0.54 8.54
N ALA A 148 -11.56 -0.65 7.32
CA ALA A 148 -13.00 -0.76 7.11
C ALA A 148 -13.56 -2.09 7.62
N GLY A 149 -12.77 -3.17 7.64
CA GLY A 149 -13.16 -4.48 8.14
C GLY A 149 -13.47 -4.46 9.62
N ALA A 150 -12.58 -3.91 10.46
CA ALA A 150 -12.83 -3.79 11.90
C ALA A 150 -14.04 -2.88 12.19
N GLN A 151 -14.11 -1.71 11.54
CA GLN A 151 -15.25 -0.79 11.73
C GLN A 151 -16.58 -1.39 11.22
N SER A 152 -16.54 -2.17 10.13
CA SER A 152 -17.69 -2.89 9.56
C SER A 152 -18.13 -4.06 10.45
N ILE A 153 -17.18 -4.77 11.06
CA ILE A 153 -17.47 -5.84 12.03
C ILE A 153 -18.06 -5.25 13.31
N VAL A 154 -17.52 -4.13 13.82
CA VAL A 154 -18.12 -3.38 14.94
C VAL A 154 -19.56 -2.97 14.59
N GLY A 155 -19.78 -2.38 13.40
CA GLY A 155 -21.11 -1.99 12.96
C GLY A 155 -22.08 -3.18 12.84
N HIS A 156 -21.61 -4.29 12.29
CA HIS A 156 -22.41 -5.51 12.14
C HIS A 156 -22.75 -6.15 13.50
N LEU A 157 -21.80 -6.21 14.43
CA LEU A 157 -22.02 -6.70 15.79
C LEU A 157 -22.95 -5.77 16.58
N ALA A 158 -22.78 -4.45 16.44
CA ALA A 158 -23.68 -3.48 17.03
C ALA A 158 -25.13 -3.67 16.52
N ASP A 159 -25.32 -3.92 15.22
CA ASP A 159 -26.64 -4.26 14.66
C ASP A 159 -27.22 -5.56 15.26
N VAL A 160 -26.38 -6.56 15.55
CA VAL A 160 -26.80 -7.80 16.21
C VAL A 160 -27.22 -7.55 17.66
N TYR A 161 -26.45 -6.76 18.42
CA TYR A 161 -26.79 -6.38 19.79
C TYR A 161 -28.06 -5.50 19.85
N MET A 162 -28.24 -4.58 18.90
CA MET A 162 -29.48 -3.80 18.81
C MET A 162 -30.70 -4.69 18.53
N LYS A 163 -30.57 -5.70 17.66
CA LYS A 163 -31.64 -6.69 17.42
C LYS A 163 -31.94 -7.56 18.65
N ALA A 164 -30.97 -7.72 19.55
CA ALA A 164 -31.15 -8.39 20.84
C ALA A 164 -31.77 -7.48 21.91
N GLY A 165 -32.06 -6.21 21.60
CA GLY A 165 -32.76 -5.27 22.47
C GLY A 165 -31.87 -4.26 23.20
N HIS A 166 -30.59 -4.19 22.86
CA HIS A 166 -29.67 -3.20 23.44
C HIS A 166 -29.82 -1.82 22.80
N ALA A 167 -29.63 -0.76 23.59
CA ALA A 167 -29.63 0.60 23.07
C ALA A 167 -28.44 0.81 22.11
N PRO A 168 -28.53 1.69 21.10
CA PRO A 168 -27.49 1.85 20.09
C PRO A 168 -26.10 2.21 20.63
N GLN A 169 -26.07 2.94 21.75
CA GLN A 169 -24.83 3.36 22.42
C GLN A 169 -24.15 2.15 23.08
N ASP A 170 -24.91 1.41 23.89
CA ASP A 170 -24.45 0.17 24.55
C ASP A 170 -24.09 -0.93 23.54
N ALA A 171 -24.84 -1.05 22.44
CA ALA A 171 -24.60 -2.04 21.40
C ALA A 171 -23.25 -1.84 20.68
N THR A 172 -22.84 -0.58 20.52
CA THR A 172 -21.54 -0.24 19.92
C THR A 172 -20.41 -0.53 20.90
N GLU A 173 -20.61 -0.23 22.19
CA GLU A 173 -19.66 -0.50 23.27
C GLU A 173 -19.47 -2.02 23.45
N TYR A 174 -20.55 -2.81 23.50
CA TYR A 174 -20.49 -4.27 23.56
C TYR A 174 -19.83 -4.89 22.32
N ALA A 175 -20.07 -4.33 21.13
CA ALA A 175 -19.40 -4.78 19.92
C ALA A 175 -17.88 -4.54 19.97
N GLN A 176 -17.45 -3.43 20.58
CA GLN A 176 -16.04 -3.11 20.78
C GLN A 176 -15.41 -4.00 21.84
N GLU A 177 -16.03 -4.15 23.02
CA GLU A 177 -15.55 -5.04 24.08
C GLU A 177 -15.46 -6.50 23.62
N PHE A 178 -16.44 -6.98 22.85
CA PHE A 178 -16.43 -8.33 22.29
C PHE A 178 -15.23 -8.54 21.35
N LEU A 179 -14.92 -7.55 20.51
CA LEU A 179 -13.78 -7.64 19.60
C LEU A 179 -12.44 -7.53 20.32
N GLU A 180 -12.37 -6.77 21.40
CA GLU A 180 -11.16 -6.70 22.23
C GLU A 180 -10.92 -8.01 22.99
N LEU A 181 -11.98 -8.63 23.52
CA LEU A 181 -11.88 -9.91 24.26
C LEU A 181 -11.54 -11.10 23.35
N HIS A 182 -11.96 -11.04 22.09
CA HIS A 182 -11.84 -12.14 21.12
C HIS A 182 -10.95 -11.80 19.92
N ALA A 183 -10.10 -10.77 20.01
CA ALA A 183 -9.27 -10.30 18.90
C ALA A 183 -8.41 -11.42 18.29
N ASP A 184 -7.80 -12.23 19.16
CA ASP A 184 -6.91 -13.33 18.77
C ASP A 184 -7.67 -14.50 18.12
N ASP A 185 -8.84 -14.85 18.66
CA ASP A 185 -9.72 -15.90 18.11
C ASP A 185 -10.30 -15.49 16.75
N LEU A 186 -10.66 -14.21 16.60
CA LEU A 186 -11.18 -13.66 15.36
C LEU A 186 -10.10 -13.62 14.27
N ALA A 187 -8.87 -13.25 14.63
CA ALA A 187 -7.73 -13.27 13.72
C ALA A 187 -7.42 -14.71 13.24
N ALA A 188 -7.46 -15.69 14.15
CA ALA A 188 -7.28 -17.10 13.82
C ALA A 188 -8.40 -17.63 12.91
N TRP A 189 -9.66 -17.27 13.19
CA TRP A 189 -10.81 -17.66 12.37
C TRP A 189 -10.80 -17.03 10.98
N LEU A 190 -10.46 -15.75 10.86
CA LEU A 190 -10.32 -15.05 9.58
C LEU A 190 -9.18 -15.64 8.74
N ALA A 191 -8.05 -15.98 9.37
CA ALA A 191 -6.94 -16.66 8.70
C ALA A 191 -7.35 -18.05 8.17
N HIS A 192 -8.08 -18.82 8.98
CA HIS A 192 -8.62 -20.12 8.56
C HIS A 192 -9.62 -19.97 7.39
N ARG A 193 -10.49 -18.95 7.45
CA ARG A 193 -11.50 -18.73 6.41
C ARG A 193 -10.88 -18.27 5.09
N ALA A 194 -9.85 -17.44 5.14
CA ALA A 194 -9.08 -17.03 3.96
C ALA A 194 -8.39 -18.23 3.28
N ALA A 195 -7.82 -19.15 4.08
CA ALA A 195 -7.22 -20.38 3.58
C ALA A 195 -8.24 -21.39 3.01
N SER A 196 -9.52 -21.29 3.43
CA SER A 196 -10.60 -22.17 2.96
C SER A 196 -11.33 -21.63 1.72
N SER A 197 -11.00 -20.42 1.25
CA SER A 197 -11.61 -19.76 0.08
C SER A 197 -10.74 -19.77 -1.19
N THR A 198 -9.63 -20.49 -1.15
CA THR A 198 -8.75 -20.85 -2.28
C THR A 198 -8.93 -22.31 -2.63
#